data_AF-A0A8H6XQA9-F1
#
_entry.id   AF-A0A8H6XQA9-F1
#
_cell.length_a   1.000
_cell.length_b   1.000
_cell.length_c   1.000
_cell.angle_alpha   90.00
_cell.angle_beta   90.00
_cell.angle_gamma   90.00
#
_symmetry.space_group_name_H-M   'P 1'
#
loop_
_entity.id
_entity.type
_entity.pdbx_description
1 polymer ?
#
loop_
_entity_poly.entity_id
_entity_poly.type
_entity_poly.pdbx_seq_one_letter_code
_entity_poly.pdbx_strand_id
1 'polypeptide(L)'
;MSVPIESGSAVSNVPNTYLQSDLDTFANFSPSLVGKSPLSCGCGEWHGRQRGRLDSSIRDEPQPVTMLQVGDSITGGFISFNEWLDAVDGSYCTFEDGDDFGFDPQSPNLPIGDLQEHSCGTLKPLYVISNSRADYDYHLSPFYAQRQCNEFGKLGLMGVTVLFSAGDVGAAGTTVGYCLDGNGSVNLNATHFNPAWPAACPWVTAVGGTQVKANVSGVAVNGVAQEVWNQDLTHGFFVSGGGGFSNRFAIQQYQKA
;
A
#
# COMPACT_ATOMS: atom_id res chain seq x y z
N MET A 1 9.87 26.10 -21.39
CA MET A 1 9.44 24.69 -21.51
C MET A 1 8.71 24.37 -20.23
N SER A 2 7.38 24.43 -20.23
CA SER A 2 6.54 24.15 -19.06
C SER A 2 6.45 22.64 -18.90
N VAL A 3 7.16 22.10 -17.90
CA VAL A 3 6.94 20.72 -17.45
C VAL A 3 5.49 20.64 -16.98
N PRO A 4 4.65 19.72 -17.49
CA PRO A 4 3.31 19.52 -16.95
C PRO A 4 3.44 19.27 -15.45
N ILE A 5 2.52 19.81 -14.64
CA ILE A 5 2.50 19.55 -13.20
C ILE A 5 2.11 18.07 -13.05
N GLU A 6 3.10 17.18 -12.90
CA GLU A 6 2.87 15.73 -12.89
C GLU A 6 2.39 15.27 -11.50
N SER A 7 1.42 14.36 -11.52
CA SER A 7 0.52 13.96 -10.43
C SER A 7 1.11 13.00 -9.39
N GLY A 8 0.54 13.01 -8.17
CA GLY A 8 0.65 11.90 -7.21
C GLY A 8 -0.36 10.79 -7.49
N SER A 9 -0.20 9.62 -6.86
CA SER A 9 -1.08 8.48 -7.04
C SER A 9 -1.40 7.71 -5.77
N ALA A 10 -2.60 7.14 -5.75
CA ALA A 10 -3.06 6.20 -4.74
C ALA A 10 -3.33 4.84 -5.39
N VAL A 11 -2.84 3.77 -4.78
CA VAL A 11 -3.00 2.39 -5.29
C VAL A 11 -4.05 1.65 -4.46
N SER A 12 -5.06 1.11 -5.14
CA SER A 12 -6.11 0.27 -4.55
C SER A 12 -5.92 -1.18 -5.00
N ASN A 13 -5.46 -2.04 -4.09
CA ASN A 13 -5.22 -3.48 -4.32
C ASN A 13 -6.44 -4.37 -3.96
N VAL A 14 -7.63 -3.83 -4.12
CA VAL A 14 -8.88 -4.58 -3.94
C VAL A 14 -9.82 -4.23 -5.09
N PRO A 15 -10.79 -5.11 -5.42
CA PRO A 15 -11.85 -4.87 -6.42
C PRO A 15 -12.86 -3.78 -5.98
N ASN A 16 -12.39 -2.80 -5.19
CA ASN A 16 -13.12 -1.62 -4.80
C ASN A 16 -12.88 -0.49 -5.80
N THR A 17 -13.94 -0.03 -6.46
CA THR A 17 -13.92 1.16 -7.29
C THR A 17 -14.18 2.40 -6.44
N TYR A 18 -13.52 3.48 -6.83
CA TYR A 18 -13.84 4.81 -6.35
C TYR A 18 -15.23 5.23 -6.87
N LEU A 19 -16.06 5.81 -6.00
CA LEU A 19 -17.33 6.44 -6.36
C LEU A 19 -17.25 7.95 -6.13
N GLN A 20 -17.46 8.76 -7.18
CA GLN A 20 -17.48 10.22 -7.04
C GLN A 20 -18.46 10.70 -5.98
N SER A 21 -19.63 10.06 -5.87
CA SER A 21 -20.62 10.39 -4.86
C SER A 21 -20.10 10.23 -3.43
N ASP A 22 -19.20 9.27 -3.16
CA ASP A 22 -18.59 9.11 -1.84
C ASP A 22 -17.58 10.24 -1.57
N LEU A 23 -16.79 10.66 -2.57
CA LEU A 23 -15.87 11.79 -2.40
C LEU A 23 -16.60 13.14 -2.27
N ASP A 24 -17.73 13.31 -2.93
CA ASP A 24 -18.55 14.52 -2.81
C ASP A 24 -19.18 14.65 -1.41
N THR A 25 -19.27 13.56 -0.62
CA THR A 25 -19.72 13.67 0.78
C THR A 25 -18.75 14.46 1.67
N PHE A 26 -17.49 14.61 1.26
CA PHE A 26 -16.49 15.44 1.95
C PHE A 26 -16.65 16.94 1.64
N ALA A 27 -17.72 17.36 0.97
CA ALA A 27 -18.01 18.75 0.64
C ALA A 27 -17.90 19.72 1.83
N ASN A 28 -18.22 19.27 3.05
CA ASN A 28 -18.10 20.10 4.26
C ASN A 28 -16.64 20.39 4.67
N PHE A 29 -15.69 19.57 4.23
CA PHE A 29 -14.27 19.67 4.58
C PHE A 29 -13.44 20.24 3.43
N SER A 30 -13.81 19.94 2.19
CA SER A 30 -13.09 20.41 1.00
C SER A 30 -14.06 20.80 -0.12
N PRO A 31 -14.79 21.93 0.01
CA PRO A 31 -15.81 22.34 -0.97
C PRO A 31 -15.28 22.49 -2.40
N SER A 32 -14.02 22.91 -2.55
CA SER A 32 -13.38 23.13 -3.86
C SER A 32 -13.15 21.85 -4.66
N LEU A 33 -13.22 20.68 -4.01
CA LEU A 33 -12.99 19.37 -4.59
C LEU A 33 -14.27 18.64 -5.01
N VAL A 34 -15.44 19.20 -4.73
CA VAL A 34 -16.73 18.61 -5.12
C VAL A 34 -16.85 18.56 -6.64
N GLY A 35 -17.18 17.40 -7.17
CA GLY A 35 -17.27 17.16 -8.61
C GLY A 35 -15.91 17.05 -9.34
N LYS A 36 -14.78 17.16 -8.63
CA LYS A 36 -13.46 16.89 -9.20
C LYS A 36 -13.10 15.41 -9.00
N SER A 37 -13.08 14.65 -10.08
CA SER A 37 -12.68 13.23 -10.07
C SER A 37 -11.16 13.07 -10.19
N PRO A 38 -10.53 12.14 -9.44
CA PRO A 38 -9.21 11.65 -9.79
C PRO A 38 -9.23 11.01 -11.18
N LEU A 39 -8.08 11.02 -11.85
CA LEU A 39 -7.86 10.18 -13.02
C LEU A 39 -7.85 8.72 -12.56
N SER A 40 -8.55 7.84 -13.25
CA SER A 40 -8.54 6.40 -12.92
C SER A 40 -7.88 5.65 -14.05
N CYS A 41 -6.90 4.80 -13.73
CA CYS A 41 -6.36 3.82 -14.66
C CYS A 41 -6.41 2.43 -14.02
N GLY A 42 -7.02 1.48 -14.74
CA GLY A 42 -7.00 0.07 -14.37
C GLY A 42 -5.74 -0.57 -14.94
N CYS A 43 -5.03 -1.32 -14.10
CA CYS A 43 -3.98 -2.23 -14.53
C CYS A 43 -4.54 -3.65 -14.29
N GLY A 44 -5.12 -4.26 -15.32
CA GLY A 44 -5.92 -5.50 -15.26
C GLY A 44 -7.40 -5.31 -15.67
N GLU A 45 -8.03 -6.35 -16.23
CA GLU A 45 -9.46 -6.33 -16.58
C GLU A 45 -10.32 -6.25 -15.31
N TRP A 46 -11.19 -5.23 -15.26
CA TRP A 46 -11.97 -4.91 -14.06
C TRP A 46 -13.46 -5.21 -14.23
N HIS A 47 -13.96 -6.17 -13.44
CA HIS A 47 -15.38 -6.49 -13.35
C HIS A 47 -15.85 -6.52 -11.88
N GLY A 48 -15.85 -5.38 -11.17
CA GLY A 48 -16.32 -5.31 -9.79
C GLY A 48 -16.67 -3.91 -9.28
N ARG A 49 -17.83 -3.77 -8.61
CA ARG A 49 -18.26 -2.55 -7.90
C ARG A 49 -18.29 -2.81 -6.40
N GLN A 50 -17.16 -2.64 -5.72
CA GLN A 50 -17.15 -2.52 -4.26
C GLN A 50 -16.52 -1.18 -3.81
N ARG A 51 -16.73 -0.76 -2.56
CA ARG A 51 -16.49 0.63 -2.10
C ARG A 51 -15.10 0.81 -1.49
N GLY A 52 -14.26 1.63 -2.11
CA GLY A 52 -12.97 2.08 -1.53
C GLY A 52 -13.06 3.56 -1.16
N ARG A 53 -12.87 3.92 0.13
CA ARG A 53 -13.21 5.25 0.65
C ARG A 53 -12.06 6.15 1.10
N LEU A 54 -10.95 5.62 1.64
CA LEU A 54 -9.95 6.48 2.31
C LEU A 54 -8.84 7.01 1.40
N ASP A 55 -8.20 6.16 0.59
CA ASP A 55 -6.99 6.56 -0.17
C ASP A 55 -7.27 7.65 -1.23
N SER A 56 -8.52 7.78 -1.68
CA SER A 56 -8.96 8.83 -2.60
C SER A 56 -9.37 10.15 -1.91
N SER A 57 -9.54 10.14 -0.58
CA SER A 57 -10.15 11.25 0.17
C SER A 57 -9.19 12.34 0.61
N ILE A 58 -7.90 12.03 0.71
CA ILE A 58 -6.86 13.02 1.02
C ILE A 58 -6.41 13.66 -0.30
N ARG A 59 -7.03 14.80 -0.63
CA ARG A 59 -6.64 15.64 -1.76
C ARG A 59 -6.33 17.03 -1.23
N ASP A 60 -5.10 17.49 -1.38
CA ASP A 60 -4.77 18.91 -1.27
C ASP A 60 -4.69 19.50 -2.67
N GLU A 61 -5.47 20.56 -2.93
CA GLU A 61 -5.28 21.36 -4.13
C GLU A 61 -3.87 21.99 -4.10
N PRO A 62 -3.11 22.00 -5.21
CA PRO A 62 -3.58 21.94 -6.61
C PRO A 62 -3.17 20.68 -7.40
N GLN A 63 -2.72 19.60 -6.77
CA GLN A 63 -2.11 18.48 -7.50
C GLN A 63 -3.16 17.48 -8.06
N PRO A 64 -3.10 17.11 -9.35
CA PRO A 64 -3.90 16.01 -9.87
C PRO A 64 -3.51 14.70 -9.17
N VAL A 65 -4.50 13.85 -8.89
CA VAL A 65 -4.30 12.53 -8.28
C VAL A 65 -4.80 11.46 -9.24
N THR A 66 -3.97 10.44 -9.46
CA THR A 66 -4.32 9.26 -10.24
C THR A 66 -4.58 8.07 -9.31
N MET A 67 -5.72 7.41 -9.49
CA MET A 67 -6.07 6.19 -8.79
C MET A 67 -5.65 4.98 -9.63
N LEU A 68 -4.68 4.22 -9.13
CA LEU A 68 -4.28 2.93 -9.71
C LEU A 68 -5.17 1.85 -9.11
N GLN A 69 -5.98 1.21 -9.94
CA GLN A 69 -6.84 0.11 -9.52
C GLN A 69 -6.21 -1.20 -9.98
N VAL A 70 -5.81 -2.03 -9.01
CA VAL A 70 -5.19 -3.33 -9.27
C VAL A 70 -5.98 -4.47 -8.62
N GLY A 71 -5.88 -5.65 -9.23
CA GLY A 71 -6.68 -6.82 -8.90
C GLY A 71 -7.93 -6.97 -9.78
N ASP A 72 -8.49 -8.17 -9.77
CA ASP A 72 -9.68 -8.57 -10.53
C ASP A 72 -10.70 -9.23 -9.60
N SER A 73 -11.99 -9.17 -9.95
CA SER A 73 -13.04 -9.83 -9.18
C SER A 73 -12.95 -11.36 -9.21
N ILE A 74 -12.23 -11.93 -10.17
CA ILE A 74 -11.98 -13.38 -10.29
C ILE A 74 -10.95 -13.85 -9.26
N THR A 75 -9.91 -13.05 -9.02
CA THR A 75 -8.80 -13.43 -8.14
C THR A 75 -9.10 -13.15 -6.67
N GLY A 76 -10.17 -12.39 -6.38
CA GLY A 76 -10.69 -12.23 -5.03
C GLY A 76 -9.79 -11.36 -4.14
N GLY A 77 -9.73 -11.66 -2.84
CA GLY A 77 -8.98 -10.88 -1.84
C GLY A 77 -7.48 -11.22 -1.76
N PHE A 78 -6.92 -11.91 -2.75
CA PHE A 78 -5.48 -12.10 -2.85
C PHE A 78 -4.83 -10.74 -3.13
N ILE A 79 -3.83 -10.39 -2.32
CA ILE A 79 -3.12 -9.12 -2.43
C ILE A 79 -1.74 -9.46 -2.99
N SER A 80 -1.51 -9.15 -4.26
CA SER A 80 -0.15 -8.98 -4.77
C SER A 80 0.12 -7.49 -4.97
N PHE A 81 1.41 -7.16 -4.95
CA PHE A 81 1.89 -5.85 -5.34
C PHE A 81 2.57 -5.89 -6.71
N ASN A 82 2.70 -7.08 -7.32
CA ASN A 82 3.37 -7.24 -8.61
C ASN A 82 2.54 -6.65 -9.74
N GLU A 83 1.21 -6.62 -9.68
CA GLU A 83 0.37 -6.17 -10.79
C GLU A 83 0.56 -4.69 -11.13
N TRP A 84 0.71 -3.84 -10.10
CA TRP A 84 1.02 -2.42 -10.36
C TRP A 84 2.49 -2.23 -10.72
N LEU A 85 3.39 -3.06 -10.20
CA LEU A 85 4.81 -3.02 -10.55
C LEU A 85 5.04 -3.44 -12.00
N ASP A 86 4.40 -4.51 -12.45
CA ASP A 86 4.33 -4.99 -13.82
C ASP A 86 3.81 -3.89 -14.75
N ALA A 87 2.74 -3.19 -14.33
CA ALA A 87 2.17 -2.10 -15.11
C ALA A 87 3.15 -0.95 -15.28
N VAL A 88 3.93 -0.63 -14.24
CA VAL A 88 4.90 0.47 -14.27
C VAL A 88 6.20 0.09 -14.97
N ASP A 89 6.65 -1.15 -14.84
CA ASP A 89 7.85 -1.67 -15.49
C ASP A 89 7.57 -3.03 -16.15
N GLY A 90 7.35 -3.01 -17.46
CA GLY A 90 7.08 -4.24 -18.22
C GLY A 90 8.24 -5.23 -18.27
N SER A 91 9.47 -4.82 -17.92
CA SER A 91 10.58 -5.77 -17.76
C SER A 91 10.44 -6.61 -16.49
N TYR A 92 9.77 -6.08 -15.46
CA TYR A 92 9.53 -6.79 -14.21
C TYR A 92 8.74 -8.08 -14.46
N CYS A 93 7.70 -8.04 -15.30
CA CYS A 93 6.83 -9.18 -15.64
C CYS A 93 7.55 -10.50 -15.96
N THR A 94 8.76 -10.45 -16.52
CA THR A 94 9.51 -11.65 -16.93
C THR A 94 10.88 -11.78 -16.26
N PHE A 95 11.28 -10.75 -15.49
CA PHE A 95 12.56 -10.75 -14.80
C PHE A 95 12.53 -11.75 -13.64
N GLU A 96 13.56 -12.60 -13.56
CA GLU A 96 13.69 -13.62 -12.51
C GLU A 96 12.43 -14.49 -12.38
N ASP A 97 12.03 -15.10 -13.49
CA ASP A 97 10.86 -15.99 -13.63
C ASP A 97 9.47 -15.32 -13.48
N GLY A 98 9.42 -14.02 -13.19
CA GLY A 98 8.18 -13.24 -13.24
C GLY A 98 7.23 -13.54 -12.08
N ASP A 99 5.99 -13.87 -12.41
CA ASP A 99 4.93 -14.15 -11.45
C ASP A 99 5.16 -15.47 -10.69
N ASP A 100 4.97 -15.42 -9.37
CA ASP A 100 5.01 -16.58 -8.50
C ASP A 100 3.58 -17.11 -8.28
N PHE A 101 3.30 -18.32 -8.77
CA PHE A 101 1.98 -18.97 -8.67
C PHE A 101 1.45 -19.14 -7.22
N GLY A 102 2.31 -19.02 -6.20
CA GLY A 102 1.92 -19.05 -4.79
C GLY A 102 1.47 -17.71 -4.20
N PHE A 103 1.87 -16.58 -4.81
CA PHE A 103 1.63 -15.24 -4.28
C PHE A 103 0.87 -14.33 -5.27
N ASP A 104 1.10 -14.49 -6.57
CA ASP A 104 0.50 -13.66 -7.60
C ASP A 104 -0.83 -14.24 -8.10
N PRO A 105 -1.88 -13.40 -8.18
CA PRO A 105 -3.18 -13.85 -8.62
C PRO A 105 -3.16 -14.32 -10.08
N GLN A 106 -3.83 -15.44 -10.32
CA GLN A 106 -3.92 -16.07 -11.62
C GLN A 106 -5.18 -15.58 -12.36
N SER A 107 -5.08 -14.56 -13.22
CA SER A 107 -6.20 -14.18 -14.13
C SER A 107 -5.75 -13.95 -15.57
N PRO A 108 -6.17 -14.82 -16.50
CA PRO A 108 -6.00 -16.26 -16.50
C PRO A 108 -4.75 -16.62 -17.34
N ASN A 109 -4.13 -17.74 -16.99
CA ASN A 109 -3.37 -18.56 -17.93
C ASN A 109 -4.13 -19.88 -18.19
N LEU A 110 -5.45 -19.79 -18.44
CA LEU A 110 -6.29 -20.93 -18.83
C LEU A 110 -6.70 -20.80 -20.31
N PRO A 111 -6.74 -21.90 -21.09
CA PRO A 111 -7.10 -21.90 -22.51
C PRO A 111 -8.61 -21.77 -22.76
N ILE A 112 -9.34 -21.05 -21.89
CA ILE A 112 -10.78 -20.83 -22.00
C ILE A 112 -11.11 -19.38 -21.67
N GLY A 113 -11.40 -18.58 -22.71
CA GLY A 113 -12.03 -17.27 -22.61
C GLY A 113 -11.09 -16.07 -22.76
N ASP A 114 -11.59 -15.04 -23.45
CA ASP A 114 -10.96 -13.80 -23.95
C ASP A 114 -10.31 -12.86 -22.90
N LEU A 115 -9.70 -13.35 -21.82
CA LEU A 115 -9.01 -12.48 -20.88
C LEU A 115 -7.61 -12.14 -21.44
N GLN A 116 -7.43 -10.90 -21.92
CA GLN A 116 -6.19 -10.42 -22.55
C GLN A 116 -5.21 -9.78 -21.55
N GLU A 117 -4.00 -10.34 -21.51
CA GLU A 117 -2.67 -9.83 -21.11
C GLU A 117 -2.48 -9.14 -19.75
N HIS A 118 -1.53 -9.69 -18.97
CA HIS A 118 -0.83 -8.98 -17.89
C HIS A 118 -0.48 -7.55 -18.33
N SER A 119 -0.87 -6.56 -17.52
CA SER A 119 -0.51 -5.16 -17.78
C SER A 119 1.00 -4.99 -17.58
N CYS A 120 1.80 -5.20 -18.64
CA CYS A 120 3.25 -5.09 -18.60
C CYS A 120 3.71 -3.78 -19.26
N GLY A 121 4.22 -2.83 -18.47
CA GLY A 121 4.74 -1.55 -18.94
C GLY A 121 3.69 -0.65 -19.56
N THR A 122 2.42 -0.82 -19.19
CA THR A 122 1.28 -0.06 -19.70
C THR A 122 1.13 1.32 -19.04
N LEU A 123 1.82 1.55 -17.92
CA LEU A 123 1.74 2.74 -17.10
C LEU A 123 3.11 3.43 -17.00
N LYS A 124 3.15 4.75 -17.26
CA LYS A 124 4.34 5.55 -16.91
C LYS A 124 4.42 5.68 -15.39
N PRO A 125 5.59 5.45 -14.75
CA PRO A 125 5.77 5.69 -13.32
C PRO A 125 5.35 7.11 -12.92
N LEU A 126 4.58 7.19 -11.83
CA LEU A 126 4.11 8.44 -11.23
C LEU A 126 5.12 8.89 -10.16
N TYR A 127 5.20 10.19 -9.87
CA TYR A 127 6.27 10.69 -8.98
C TYR A 127 6.08 10.32 -7.50
N VAL A 128 4.84 10.14 -7.07
CA VAL A 128 4.53 9.74 -5.69
C VAL A 128 3.48 8.64 -5.75
N ILE A 129 3.79 7.49 -5.18
CA ILE A 129 2.90 6.33 -5.10
C ILE A 129 2.60 6.08 -3.63
N SER A 130 1.32 6.08 -3.27
CA SER A 130 0.83 5.76 -1.93
C SER A 130 0.02 4.47 -1.95
N ASN A 131 0.39 3.50 -1.12
CA ASN A 131 -0.29 2.21 -1.00
C ASN A 131 -0.59 1.89 0.48
N SER A 132 -1.85 1.63 0.79
CA SER A 132 -2.34 1.42 2.16
C SER A 132 -2.39 -0.05 2.58
N ARG A 133 -2.04 -0.98 1.68
CA ARG A 133 -2.09 -2.42 1.93
C ARG A 133 -0.75 -2.96 2.39
N ALA A 134 -0.84 -4.05 3.15
CA ALA A 134 0.30 -4.82 3.60
C ALA A 134 -0.02 -6.32 3.52
N ASP A 135 1.04 -7.10 3.40
CA ASP A 135 1.04 -8.55 3.49
C ASP A 135 1.91 -9.02 4.68
N TYR A 136 1.81 -10.31 4.99
CA TYR A 136 2.57 -10.99 6.02
C TYR A 136 4.02 -11.20 5.55
N ASP A 137 4.98 -10.42 6.09
CA ASP A 137 6.39 -10.56 5.68
C ASP A 137 6.86 -12.01 5.82
N TYR A 138 6.51 -12.72 6.89
CA TYR A 138 6.91 -14.12 7.11
C TYR A 138 6.36 -15.13 6.08
N HIS A 139 5.25 -14.81 5.41
CA HIS A 139 4.60 -15.72 4.46
C HIS A 139 5.31 -15.73 3.11
N LEU A 140 5.94 -14.61 2.75
CA LEU A 140 6.63 -14.45 1.46
C LEU A 140 7.93 -15.26 1.42
N SER A 141 8.24 -15.81 0.25
CA SER A 141 9.57 -16.39 0.04
C SER A 141 10.63 -15.26 0.08
N PRO A 142 11.86 -15.53 0.57
CA PRO A 142 12.94 -14.53 0.53
C PRO A 142 13.19 -13.99 -0.88
N PHE A 143 13.04 -14.84 -1.89
CA PHE A 143 13.19 -14.47 -3.29
C PHE A 143 12.12 -13.47 -3.73
N TYR A 144 10.84 -13.78 -3.47
CA TYR A 144 9.72 -12.91 -3.86
C TYR A 144 9.82 -11.52 -3.22
N ALA A 145 10.08 -11.48 -1.91
CA ALA A 145 10.25 -10.22 -1.18
C ALA A 145 11.47 -9.43 -1.69
N GLN A 146 12.60 -10.10 -1.97
CA GLN A 146 13.79 -9.42 -2.49
C GLN A 146 13.58 -8.86 -3.90
N ARG A 147 12.95 -9.63 -4.80
CA ARG A 147 12.63 -9.22 -6.17
C ARG A 147 11.73 -7.99 -6.17
N GLN A 148 10.64 -8.04 -5.41
CA GLN A 148 9.71 -6.91 -5.28
C GLN A 148 10.36 -5.68 -4.64
N CYS A 149 11.19 -5.88 -3.63
CA CYS A 149 11.92 -4.77 -2.99
C CYS A 149 12.93 -4.12 -3.93
N ASN A 150 13.65 -4.91 -4.74
CA ASN A 150 14.53 -4.37 -5.77
C ASN A 150 13.76 -3.52 -6.78
N GLU A 151 12.52 -3.88 -7.11
CA GLU A 151 11.66 -3.10 -7.99
C GLU A 151 11.30 -1.74 -7.37
N PHE A 152 10.96 -1.69 -6.08
CA PHE A 152 10.82 -0.40 -5.38
C PHE A 152 12.13 0.41 -5.40
N GLY A 153 13.28 -0.26 -5.30
CA GLY A 153 14.60 0.35 -5.46
C GLY A 153 14.80 0.98 -6.85
N LYS A 154 14.39 0.29 -7.92
CA LYS A 154 14.43 0.81 -9.29
C LYS A 154 13.55 2.05 -9.43
N LEU A 155 12.34 2.05 -8.88
CA LEU A 155 11.48 3.22 -8.84
C LEU A 155 12.14 4.40 -8.11
N GLY A 156 12.80 4.13 -6.96
CA GLY A 156 13.60 5.14 -6.25
C GLY A 156 14.71 5.74 -7.10
N LEU A 157 15.42 4.93 -7.89
CA LEU A 157 16.43 5.40 -8.85
C LEU A 157 15.84 6.26 -9.98
N MET A 158 14.58 6.05 -10.32
CA MET A 158 13.82 6.85 -11.29
C MET A 158 13.27 8.15 -10.69
N GLY A 159 13.52 8.43 -9.40
CA GLY A 159 13.03 9.61 -8.71
C GLY A 159 11.57 9.50 -8.25
N VAL A 160 11.04 8.27 -8.15
CA VAL A 160 9.70 8.00 -7.63
C VAL A 160 9.75 7.83 -6.11
N THR A 161 8.84 8.48 -5.41
CA THR A 161 8.61 8.29 -3.97
C THR A 161 7.56 7.21 -3.77
N VAL A 162 7.91 6.09 -3.13
CA VAL A 162 6.98 5.00 -2.82
C VAL A 162 6.69 4.98 -1.31
N LEU A 163 5.42 5.16 -0.95
CA LEU A 163 4.90 5.22 0.41
C LEU A 163 4.05 3.99 0.67
N PHE A 164 4.34 3.29 1.77
CA PHE A 164 3.50 2.18 2.26
C PHE A 164 3.07 2.43 3.70
N SER A 165 1.84 2.06 4.03
CA SER A 165 1.40 2.00 5.43
C SER A 165 2.27 1.01 6.21
N ALA A 166 2.66 1.38 7.43
CA ALA A 166 3.39 0.47 8.33
C ALA A 166 2.49 -0.59 8.99
N GLY A 167 1.17 -0.51 8.78
CA GLY A 167 0.17 -1.41 9.37
C GLY A 167 -0.61 -0.77 10.53
N ASP A 168 -1.65 -1.47 10.98
CA ASP A 168 -2.62 -1.01 11.99
C ASP A 168 -2.71 -1.96 13.21
N VAL A 169 -1.81 -2.92 13.33
CA VAL A 169 -1.79 -3.89 14.46
C VAL A 169 -0.48 -3.86 15.26
N GLY A 170 0.18 -2.70 15.28
CA GLY A 170 1.43 -2.50 16.05
C GLY A 170 2.57 -3.39 15.57
N ALA A 171 3.30 -3.99 16.52
CA ALA A 171 4.47 -4.83 16.23
C ALA A 171 4.14 -6.26 15.75
N ALA A 172 2.84 -6.59 15.65
CA ALA A 172 2.35 -7.88 15.17
C ALA A 172 2.06 -7.90 13.66
N GLY A 173 2.34 -6.79 12.96
CA GLY A 173 2.35 -6.73 11.49
C GLY A 173 0.97 -6.57 10.89
N THR A 174 0.27 -7.69 10.68
CA THR A 174 -1.00 -7.78 9.95
C THR A 174 -2.07 -8.62 10.67
N THR A 175 -1.75 -9.31 11.77
CA THR A 175 -2.74 -9.96 12.64
C THR A 175 -2.57 -9.54 14.10
N VAL A 176 -3.64 -8.99 14.68
CA VAL A 176 -3.68 -8.50 16.07
C VAL A 176 -3.15 -9.54 17.06
N GLY A 177 -2.04 -9.21 17.73
CA GLY A 177 -1.47 -10.01 18.83
C GLY A 177 -0.74 -11.28 18.41
N TYR A 178 -0.66 -11.59 17.11
CA TYR A 178 0.05 -12.77 16.62
C TYR A 178 1.47 -12.40 16.19
N CYS A 179 2.44 -12.83 17.00
CA CYS A 179 3.87 -12.59 16.82
C CYS A 179 4.57 -13.84 16.26
N LEU A 180 5.86 -13.71 15.95
CA LEU A 180 6.70 -14.82 15.46
C LEU A 180 7.44 -15.51 16.60
N ASP A 181 7.48 -16.85 16.57
CA ASP A 181 8.35 -17.65 17.44
C ASP A 181 9.73 -17.84 16.83
N GLY A 182 10.67 -18.39 17.59
CA GLY A 182 12.04 -18.65 17.14
C GLY A 182 12.15 -19.59 15.92
N ASN A 183 11.10 -20.36 15.61
CA ASN A 183 11.00 -21.22 14.42
C ASN A 183 10.20 -20.58 13.27
N GLY A 184 9.76 -19.33 13.41
CA GLY A 184 8.94 -18.62 12.41
C GLY A 184 7.44 -18.93 12.48
N SER A 185 6.98 -19.77 13.41
CA SER A 185 5.54 -20.01 13.61
C SER A 185 4.86 -18.77 14.19
N VAL A 186 3.60 -18.56 13.81
CA VAL A 186 2.82 -17.39 14.23
C VAL A 186 1.79 -17.79 15.28
N ASN A 187 1.86 -17.20 16.48
CA ASN A 187 0.91 -17.46 17.56
C ASN A 187 0.84 -16.33 18.60
N LEU A 188 -0.13 -16.44 19.51
CA LEU A 188 -0.41 -15.43 20.55
C LEU A 188 0.63 -15.37 21.69
N ASN A 189 1.41 -16.43 21.89
CA ASN A 189 2.43 -16.52 22.95
C ASN A 189 3.85 -16.23 22.43
N ALA A 190 3.97 -16.01 21.12
CA ALA A 190 5.22 -15.70 20.46
C ALA A 190 5.75 -14.32 20.88
N THR A 191 7.06 -14.15 20.80
CA THR A 191 7.75 -12.97 21.38
C THR A 191 8.59 -12.17 20.39
N HIS A 192 8.75 -12.62 19.14
CA HIS A 192 9.46 -11.86 18.12
C HIS A 192 8.52 -11.00 17.28
N PHE A 193 8.99 -9.84 16.86
CA PHE A 193 8.22 -8.93 16.01
C PHE A 193 7.89 -9.57 14.67
N ASN A 194 6.67 -9.29 14.19
CA ASN A 194 6.17 -9.73 12.91
C ASN A 194 5.97 -8.48 12.03
N PRO A 195 6.99 -8.02 11.30
CA PRO A 195 6.88 -6.80 10.50
C PRO A 195 5.91 -6.99 9.32
N ALA A 196 5.30 -5.90 8.88
CA ALA A 196 4.44 -5.88 7.70
C ALA A 196 5.27 -5.73 6.40
N TRP A 197 4.83 -6.39 5.33
CA TRP A 197 5.38 -6.22 3.98
C TRP A 197 4.48 -5.31 3.14
N PRO A 198 4.97 -4.38 2.30
CA PRO A 198 6.37 -4.06 2.02
C PRO A 198 7.01 -3.02 2.94
N ALA A 199 6.36 -2.62 4.05
CA ALA A 199 6.92 -1.62 4.97
C ALA A 199 8.32 -2.00 5.52
N ALA A 200 8.66 -3.29 5.54
CA ALA A 200 9.99 -3.79 5.90
C ALA A 200 11.07 -3.63 4.80
N CYS A 201 10.70 -3.32 3.55
CA CYS A 201 11.64 -3.12 2.45
C CYS A 201 12.40 -1.78 2.64
N PRO A 202 13.74 -1.76 2.55
CA PRO A 202 14.52 -0.52 2.70
C PRO A 202 14.21 0.56 1.65
N TRP A 203 13.68 0.20 0.49
CA TRP A 203 13.48 1.12 -0.62
C TRP A 203 12.11 1.81 -0.63
N VAL A 204 11.25 1.55 0.36
CA VAL A 204 9.99 2.27 0.54
C VAL A 204 10.05 3.18 1.76
N THR A 205 9.23 4.22 1.76
CA THR A 205 8.98 5.03 2.95
C THR A 205 7.79 4.43 3.70
N ALA A 206 8.06 3.73 4.80
CA ALA A 206 7.03 3.21 5.69
C ALA A 206 6.42 4.33 6.55
N VAL A 207 5.09 4.45 6.56
CA VAL A 207 4.35 5.50 7.24
C VAL A 207 3.53 4.92 8.39
N GLY A 208 3.89 5.26 9.63
CA GLY A 208 3.20 4.83 10.85
C GLY A 208 2.06 5.77 11.29
N GLY A 209 1.42 5.43 12.41
CA GLY A 209 0.29 6.18 12.96
C GLY A 209 0.61 6.95 14.24
N THR A 210 0.09 8.16 14.34
CA THR A 210 0.12 8.99 15.56
C THR A 210 -1.27 9.48 15.91
N GLN A 211 -1.50 9.80 17.18
CA GLN A 211 -2.73 10.45 17.63
C GLN A 211 -2.43 11.69 18.47
N VAL A 212 -3.42 12.59 18.53
CA VAL A 212 -3.42 13.71 19.46
C VAL A 212 -4.24 13.32 20.68
N LYS A 213 -3.80 13.71 21.88
CA LYS A 213 -4.55 13.43 23.12
C LYS A 213 -5.97 13.99 23.05
N ALA A 214 -6.94 13.22 23.57
CA ALA A 214 -8.33 13.65 23.67
C ALA A 214 -8.45 14.97 24.46
N ASN A 215 -9.45 15.79 24.12
CA ASN A 215 -9.75 17.10 24.71
C ASN A 215 -8.79 18.27 24.37
N VAL A 216 -7.96 18.13 23.35
CA VAL A 216 -7.28 19.31 22.76
C VAL A 216 -8.26 20.03 21.83
N SER A 217 -8.82 21.15 22.28
CA SER A 217 -9.66 22.04 21.48
C SER A 217 -8.79 23.12 20.83
N GLY A 218 -8.48 22.96 19.55
CA GLY A 218 -7.77 23.99 18.77
C GLY A 218 -7.05 23.43 17.55
N VAL A 219 -7.29 24.04 16.39
CA VAL A 219 -6.67 23.73 15.08
C VAL A 219 -5.23 24.26 15.01
N ALA A 220 -4.43 24.02 16.05
CA ALA A 220 -3.01 24.32 16.06
C ALA A 220 -2.26 23.03 16.37
N VAL A 221 -1.98 22.26 15.32
CA VAL A 221 -1.10 21.08 15.37
C VAL A 221 0.33 21.47 15.81
N ASN A 222 0.67 22.76 15.73
CA ASN A 222 1.94 23.29 16.21
C ASN A 222 1.98 23.35 17.74
N GLY A 223 2.83 22.51 18.34
CA GLY A 223 3.11 22.51 19.77
C GLY A 223 2.17 21.64 20.61
N VAL A 224 1.24 20.92 19.98
CA VAL A 224 0.43 19.90 20.67
C VAL A 224 1.22 18.61 20.74
N ALA A 225 1.30 18.04 21.94
CA ALA A 225 1.95 16.75 22.15
C ALA A 225 1.22 15.65 21.34
N GLN A 226 1.93 15.10 20.37
CA GLN A 226 1.52 13.89 19.64
C GLN A 226 2.03 12.66 20.39
N GLU A 227 1.26 11.58 20.33
CA GLU A 227 1.64 10.29 20.88
C GLU A 227 1.49 9.18 19.84
N VAL A 228 2.16 8.06 20.08
CA VAL A 228 1.99 6.85 19.27
C VAL A 228 0.52 6.47 19.28
N TRP A 229 -0.08 6.27 18.11
CA TRP A 229 -1.45 5.76 18.03
C TRP A 229 -1.46 4.32 18.54
N ASN A 230 -2.11 4.10 19.67
CA ASN A 230 -2.27 2.77 20.27
C ASN A 230 -3.58 2.73 21.06
N GLN A 231 -4.59 2.04 20.53
CA GLN A 231 -5.89 1.92 21.17
C GLN A 231 -5.94 0.69 22.08
N ASP A 232 -6.24 0.93 23.36
CA ASP A 232 -6.46 -0.12 24.35
C ASP A 232 -7.91 -0.65 24.30
N LEU A 233 -8.12 -1.83 24.90
CA LEU A 233 -9.35 -2.63 25.08
C LEU A 233 -10.63 -1.82 25.33
N THR A 234 -10.52 -0.66 25.99
CA THR A 234 -11.67 0.22 26.26
C THR A 234 -12.32 0.77 24.98
N HIS A 235 -11.64 0.70 23.84
CA HIS A 235 -12.11 1.20 22.54
C HIS A 235 -12.76 0.12 21.66
N GLY A 236 -12.78 -1.15 22.09
CA GLY A 236 -13.43 -2.26 21.38
C GLY A 236 -12.68 -2.80 20.15
N PHE A 237 -11.52 -2.22 19.80
CA PHE A 237 -10.62 -2.67 18.74
C PHE A 237 -9.17 -2.61 19.23
N PHE A 238 -8.32 -3.53 18.76
CA PHE A 238 -6.89 -3.56 19.03
C PHE A 238 -6.12 -3.01 17.82
N VAL A 239 -6.13 -1.69 17.66
CA VAL A 239 -5.44 -1.04 16.55
C VAL A 239 -4.37 -0.10 17.04
N SER A 240 -3.20 -0.18 16.42
CA SER A 240 -2.01 0.57 16.80
C SER A 240 -1.17 0.81 15.56
N GLY A 241 -0.50 1.96 15.50
CA GLY A 241 0.42 2.26 14.41
C GLY A 241 1.47 1.16 14.28
N GLY A 242 1.56 0.57 13.09
CA GLY A 242 2.51 -0.50 12.82
C GLY A 242 3.96 -0.04 12.87
N GLY A 243 4.86 -0.98 13.15
CA GLY A 243 6.29 -0.72 13.22
C GLY A 243 7.06 -1.87 13.87
N GLY A 244 8.36 -1.95 13.60
CA GLY A 244 9.21 -3.02 14.11
C GLY A 244 10.56 -3.08 13.40
N PHE A 245 11.13 -4.29 13.34
CA PHE A 245 12.40 -4.56 12.65
C PHE A 245 12.18 -5.65 11.61
N SER A 246 12.80 -5.50 10.44
CA SER A 246 12.75 -6.54 9.42
C SER A 246 13.47 -7.80 9.90
N ASN A 247 12.89 -8.97 9.62
CA ASN A 247 13.53 -10.26 9.82
C ASN A 247 14.37 -10.70 8.60
N ARG A 248 14.40 -9.90 7.53
CA ARG A 248 15.06 -10.21 6.24
C ARG A 248 16.16 -9.23 5.90
N PHE A 249 15.89 -7.93 6.03
CA PHE A 249 16.78 -6.87 5.59
C PHE A 249 17.58 -6.33 6.78
N ALA A 250 18.90 -6.27 6.62
CA ALA A 250 19.77 -5.62 7.60
C ALA A 250 19.51 -4.10 7.64
N ILE A 251 19.88 -3.48 8.75
CA ILE A 251 19.82 -2.01 8.91
C ILE A 251 20.68 -1.32 7.84
N GLN A 252 20.05 -0.40 7.11
CA GLN A 252 20.70 0.35 6.04
C GLN A 252 21.59 1.46 6.59
N GLN A 253 22.61 1.85 5.81
CA GLN A 253 23.58 2.86 6.26
C GLN A 253 22.92 4.21 6.60
N TYR A 254 21.91 4.63 5.84
CA TYR A 254 21.19 5.89 6.08
C TYR A 254 20.30 5.88 7.34
N GLN A 255 20.11 4.71 7.98
CA GLN A 255 19.41 4.53 9.24
C GLN A 255 20.35 4.23 10.42
N LYS A 256 21.67 4.14 10.19
CA LYS A 256 22.66 4.01 11.26
C LYS A 256 22.93 5.39 11.85
N ALA A 257 22.87 5.48 13.18
CA ALA A 257 23.20 6.69 13.94
C ALA A 257 24.70 6.99 13.93
#